data_AF-A0A378A2H9-F1
#
_entry.id   AF-A0A378A2H9-F1
#
_cell.length_a   1.000
_cell.length_b   1.000
_cell.length_c   1.000
_cell.angle_alpha   90.00
_cell.angle_beta   90.00
_cell.angle_gamma   90.00
#
_symmetry.space_group_name_H-M   'P 1'
#
loop_
_entity.id
_entity.type
_entity.pdbx_description
1 polymer ?
#
loop_
_entity_poly.entity_id
_entity_poly.type
_entity_poly.pdbx_seq_one_letter_code
_entity_poly.pdbx_strand_id
1 'polypeptide(L)' 'MKRAVITGLGIVSSIGNNQQEVLASLREGRSGITFSQELKDSGMRSHVWATSNWIPLASLTAK' A
#
# COMPACT_ATOMS: atom_id res chain seq x y z
N MET A 1 -0.93 14.94 35.61
CA MET A 1 -0.51 14.53 34.26
C MET A 1 -1.66 13.80 33.56
N LYS A 2 -1.95 14.13 32.30
CA LYS A 2 -2.93 13.36 31.48
C LYS A 2 -2.16 12.37 30.62
N ARG A 3 -2.65 11.13 30.54
CA ARG A 3 -2.08 10.05 29.71
C ARG A 3 -2.84 9.99 28.38
N ALA A 4 -2.10 9.83 27.29
CA ALA A 4 -2.67 9.58 25.97
C ALA A 4 -2.51 8.09 25.61
N VAL A 5 -3.47 7.56 24.85
CA VAL A 5 -3.47 6.18 24.35
C VAL A 5 -3.96 6.15 22.90
N ILE A 6 -3.59 5.10 22.18
CA ILE A 6 -4.12 4.80 20.85
C ILE A 6 -5.37 3.92 21.00
N THR A 7 -6.52 4.40 20.52
CA THR A 7 -7.80 3.68 20.57
C THR A 7 -8.22 3.06 19.25
N GLY A 8 -7.45 3.30 18.18
CA GLY A 8 -7.71 2.75 16.86
C GLY A 8 -6.55 3.04 15.91
N LEU A 9 -6.47 2.25 14.84
CA LEU A 9 -5.50 2.42 13.76
C LEU A 9 -6.17 2.18 12.41
N GLY A 10 -5.70 2.88 11.39
CA GLY A 10 -6.06 2.67 10.00
C GLY A 10 -4.80 2.69 9.16
N ILE A 11 -4.71 1.80 8.18
CA ILE A 11 -3.54 1.68 7.32
C ILE A 11 -3.94 1.28 5.90
N VAL A 12 -3.34 1.96 4.94
CA VAL A 12 -3.28 1.57 3.53
C VAL A 12 -1.81 1.59 3.16
N SER A 13 -1.30 0.45 2.72
CA SER A 13 0.12 0.21 2.45
C SER A 13 0.27 -0.63 1.17
N SER A 14 1.49 -0.67 0.63
CA SER A 14 1.84 -1.53 -0.50
C SER A 14 1.74 -3.03 -0.18
N ILE A 15 1.74 -3.38 1.11
CA ILE A 15 1.61 -4.77 1.59
C ILE A 15 0.21 -5.11 2.11
N GLY A 16 -0.76 -4.19 1.98
CA GLY A 16 -2.15 -4.43 2.40
C GLY A 16 -2.96 -3.15 2.55
N ASN A 17 -4.27 -3.25 2.27
CA ASN A 17 -5.21 -2.13 2.29
C ASN A 17 -5.97 -1.99 3.62
N ASN A 18 -5.67 -2.85 4.60
CA ASN A 18 -6.22 -2.80 5.95
C ASN A 18 -5.27 -3.49 6.94
N GLN A 19 -5.58 -3.40 8.23
CA GLN A 19 -4.76 -3.95 9.30
C GLN A 19 -4.56 -5.47 9.19
N GLN A 20 -5.55 -6.22 8.69
CA GLN A 20 -5.49 -7.68 8.60
C GLN A 20 -4.53 -8.11 7.48
N GLU A 21 -4.63 -7.50 6.31
CA GLU A 21 -3.75 -7.76 5.17
C GLU A 21 -2.29 -7.40 5.50
N VAL A 22 -2.08 -6.23 6.11
CA VAL A 22 -0.74 -5.80 6.54
C VAL A 22 -0.17 -6.78 7.57
N LEU A 23 -0.96 -7.21 8.56
CA LEU A 23 -0.51 -8.18 9.56
C LEU A 23 -0.09 -9.51 8.92
N ALA A 24 -0.88 -10.02 7.98
CA ALA A 24 -0.55 -11.24 7.26
C ALA A 24 0.76 -11.09 6.46
N SER A 25 0.94 -9.96 5.77
CA SER A 25 2.14 -9.70 4.97
C SER A 25 3.39 -9.57 5.83
N LEU A 26 3.27 -8.95 7.01
CA LEU A 26 4.36 -8.87 7.99
C LEU A 26 4.75 -10.24 8.54
N ARG A 27 3.77 -11.12 8.82
CA ARG A 27 4.04 -12.47 9.32
C ARG A 27 4.71 -13.37 8.27
N GLU A 28 4.29 -13.24 7.02
CA GLU A 28 4.78 -14.06 5.92
C GLU A 28 6.01 -13.46 5.22
N GLY A 29 6.42 -12.23 5.57
CA GLY A 29 7.52 -11.54 4.90
C GLY A 29 7.22 -11.19 3.43
N ARG A 30 5.96 -10.97 3.08
CA ARG A 30 5.55 -10.67 1.70
C ARG A 30 5.95 -9.25 1.31
N SER A 31 6.71 -9.12 0.23
CA SER A 31 7.09 -7.82 -0.35
C SER A 31 5.91 -7.15 -1.05
N GLY A 32 5.81 -5.83 -0.90
CA GLY A 32 4.88 -4.98 -1.65
C GLY A 32 5.51 -4.33 -2.88
N ILE A 33 6.73 -4.71 -3.24
CA ILE A 33 7.48 -4.13 -4.36
C ILE A 33 7.08 -4.82 -5.66
N THR A 34 6.73 -4.02 -6.65
CA THR A 34 6.38 -4.47 -8.00
C THR A 34 7.16 -3.67 -9.05
N PHE A 35 7.22 -4.20 -10.26
CA PHE A 35 7.74 -3.49 -11.41
C PHE A 35 6.74 -2.38 -11.85
N SER A 36 7.25 -1.22 -12.21
CA SER A 36 6.48 -0.10 -12.74
C SER A 36 6.84 0.15 -14.21
N GLN A 37 5.88 -0.09 -15.10
CA GLN A 37 6.02 0.25 -16.51
C GLN A 37 6.11 1.77 -16.71
N GLU A 38 5.42 2.55 -15.90
CA GLU A 38 5.47 4.03 -15.93
C GLU A 38 6.88 4.57 -15.63
N LEU A 39 7.55 4.04 -14.60
CA LEU A 39 8.93 4.45 -14.29
C LEU A 39 9.91 4.05 -15.40
N LYS A 40 9.67 2.92 -16.07
CA LYS A 40 10.46 2.52 -17.25
C LYS A 40 10.22 3.45 -18.44
N ASP A 41 8.96 3.76 -18.75
CA ASP A 41 8.59 4.55 -19.92
C ASP A 41 9.01 6.03 -19.76
N SER A 42 9.06 6.53 -18.54
CA SER A 42 9.60 7.85 -18.20
C SER A 42 11.14 7.94 -18.26
N GLY A 43 11.84 6.83 -18.57
CA GLY A 43 13.29 6.81 -18.70
C GLY A 43 14.05 6.87 -17.37
N MET A 44 13.40 6.56 -16.25
CA MET A 44 14.07 6.51 -14.94
C MET A 44 15.00 5.31 -14.85
N ARG A 45 16.08 5.42 -14.05
CA ARG A 45 17.01 4.30 -13.83
C ARG A 45 16.41 3.17 -12.99
N SER A 46 15.53 3.50 -12.03
CA SER A 46 14.80 2.52 -11.22
C SER A 46 13.44 2.26 -11.84
N HIS A 47 13.10 0.98 -12.03
CA HIS A 47 11.81 0.56 -12.60
C HIS A 47 10.92 -0.19 -11.59
N VAL A 48 11.22 -0.07 -10.31
CA VAL A 48 10.48 -0.77 -9.24
C VAL A 48 9.95 0.23 -8.24
N TRP A 49 8.80 -0.08 -7.66
CA TRP A 49 8.15 0.73 -6.63
C TRP A 49 7.28 -0.12 -5.72
N ALA A 50 6.81 0.48 -4.62
CA ALA A 50 5.79 -0.11 -3.75
C ALA A 50 4.47 0.63 -3.98
N THR A 51 3.75 0.29 -5.05
CA THR A 51 2.41 0.89 -5.25
C THR A 51 1.42 0.19 -4.34
N SER A 52 0.63 0.97 -3.61
CA SER A 52 -0.61 0.43 -3.03
C SER A 52 -1.58 0.18 -4.20
N ASN A 53 -2.31 -0.94 -4.18
CA ASN A 53 -3.40 -1.18 -5.13
C ASN A 53 -4.57 -0.28 -4.75
N TRP A 54 -4.37 1.03 -4.92
CA TRP A 54 -5.42 2.03 -4.83
C TRP A 54 -6.23 1.86 -6.10
N ILE A 55 -7.43 1.30 -5.92
CA ILE A 55 -8.45 1.23 -6.95
C ILE A 55 -8.63 2.66 -7.49
N PRO A 56 -8.45 2.89 -8.81
CA PRO A 56 -8.65 4.22 -9.39
C PRO A 56 -10.02 4.77 -9.01
N LEU A 57 -10.14 6.07 -8.77
CA LEU A 57 -11.43 6.75 -8.54
C LEU A 57 -12.47 6.42 -9.64
N ALA A 58 -12.01 6.11 -10.87
CA ALA A 58 -12.86 5.66 -11.97
C ALA A 58 -13.62 4.35 -11.69
N SER A 59 -13.13 3.50 -10.80
CA SER A 59 -13.78 2.25 -10.39
C SER A 59 -14.79 2.41 -9.24
N LEU A 60 -14.83 3.59 -8.61
CA LEU A 60 -15.81 3.93 -7.56
C LEU A 60 -17.09 4.55 -8.14
N THR A 61 -17.10 4.98 -9.40
CA THR A 61 -18.28 5.52 -10.09
C THR A 61 -19.15 4.47 -10.77
N ALA A 62 -18.82 3.17 -10.64
CA ALA A 62 -19.55 2.06 -11.26
C ALA A 62 -20.37 1.20 -10.27
N LYS A 63 -20.64 1.70 -9.06
CA LYS A 63 -21.62 1.11 -8.13
C LYS A 63 -22.47 2.17 -7.47
#